data_AF-A0A924QEJ0-F1
#
_entry.id   AF-A0A924QEJ0-F1
#
_cell.length_a   1.000
_cell.length_b   1.000
_cell.length_c   1.000
_cell.angle_alpha   90.00
_cell.angle_beta   90.00
_cell.angle_gamma   90.00
#
_symmetry.space_group_name_H-M   'P 1'
#
loop_
_entity.id
_entity.type
_entity.pdbx_description
1 polymer ?
#
loop_
_entity_poly.entity_id
_entity_poly.type
_entity_poly.pdbx_seq_one_letter_code
_entity_poly.pdbx_strand_id
1 'polypeptide(L)'
;MQAAKKAGVAKCAARIDQHEKFFVQKNNPVSALMFVAPKEPNNRLFSLSLELLEQNESAYVSATYAPATTGKDDCSASYDLVKYWPDSCQEVATKVYPQFGEASVLNRQVSVLGKEPNVKIFLMVAGEGCVSIKKEIVF
;
A
#
# COMPACT_ATOMS: atom_id res chain seq x y z
N MET A 1 6.88 13.06 7.31
CA MET A 1 6.03 13.96 6.50
C MET A 1 6.50 15.38 6.14
N GLN A 2 7.45 15.98 6.86
CA GLN A 2 7.97 17.31 6.50
C GLN A 2 8.52 17.36 5.06
N ALA A 3 8.99 16.22 4.54
CA ALA A 3 9.51 16.06 3.19
C ALA A 3 8.46 16.28 2.08
N ALA A 4 7.24 15.73 2.20
CA ALA A 4 6.18 15.91 1.20
C ALA A 4 5.69 17.37 1.15
N LYS A 5 5.51 18.01 2.31
CA LYS A 5 5.19 19.45 2.40
C LYS A 5 6.32 20.31 1.82
N LYS A 6 7.59 20.00 2.14
CA LYS A 6 8.77 20.66 1.55
C LYS A 6 8.83 20.50 0.03
N ALA A 7 8.30 19.39 -0.50
CA ALA A 7 8.19 19.12 -1.93
C ALA A 7 6.95 19.77 -2.60
N GLY A 8 6.19 20.61 -1.88
CA GLY A 8 5.04 21.34 -2.43
C GLY A 8 3.73 20.56 -2.47
N VAL A 9 3.65 19.39 -1.82
CA VAL A 9 2.44 18.57 -1.71
C VAL A 9 1.73 18.89 -0.38
N ALA A 10 0.85 19.90 -0.40
CA ALA A 10 0.13 20.38 0.78
C ALA A 10 -1.29 19.81 0.89
N LYS A 11 -2.03 19.68 -0.21
CA LYS A 11 -3.44 19.21 -0.21
C LYS A 11 -3.58 17.79 0.32
N CYS A 12 -2.61 16.91 0.03
CA CYS A 12 -2.65 15.54 0.52
C CYS A 12 -1.94 15.32 1.85
N ALA A 13 -1.47 16.39 2.50
CA ALA A 13 -0.70 16.29 3.73
C ALA A 13 -1.40 15.44 4.79
N ALA A 14 -2.67 15.71 5.11
CA ALA A 14 -3.38 14.97 6.14
C ALA A 14 -3.50 13.46 5.85
N ARG A 15 -3.76 13.09 4.59
CA ARG A 15 -3.83 11.68 4.18
C ARG A 15 -2.46 11.00 4.21
N ILE A 16 -1.41 11.71 3.80
CA ILE A 16 -0.02 11.21 3.88
C ILE A 16 0.35 10.98 5.36
N ASP A 17 -0.01 11.88 6.29
CA ASP A 17 0.27 11.76 7.73
C ASP A 17 -0.42 10.51 8.29
N GLN A 18 -1.67 10.28 7.90
CA GLN A 18 -2.45 9.12 8.32
C GLN A 18 -1.77 7.80 7.91
N HIS A 19 -1.37 7.68 6.64
CA HIS A 19 -0.72 6.49 6.11
C HIS A 19 0.67 6.28 6.71
N GLU A 20 1.47 7.34 6.87
CA GLU A 20 2.78 7.27 7.54
C GLU A 20 2.62 6.71 8.95
N LYS A 21 1.68 7.22 9.74
CA LYS A 21 1.40 6.69 11.08
C LYS A 21 0.95 5.24 11.07
N PHE A 22 0.22 4.80 10.05
CA PHE A 22 -0.20 3.41 9.92
C PHE A 22 1.00 2.49 9.61
N PHE A 23 1.88 2.88 8.69
CA PHE A 23 3.02 2.06 8.26
C PHE A 23 4.22 2.10 9.21
N VAL A 24 4.44 3.23 9.90
CA VAL A 24 5.60 3.46 10.79
C VAL A 24 5.30 3.02 12.25
N GLN A 25 4.08 2.58 12.55
CA GLN A 25 3.79 1.96 13.84
C GLN A 25 4.69 0.73 14.04
N LYS A 26 5.40 0.68 15.19
CA LYS A 26 6.37 -0.35 15.65
C LYS A 26 7.86 -0.15 15.31
N ASN A 27 8.42 1.07 15.35
CA ASN A 27 9.89 1.31 15.34
C ASN A 27 10.67 0.68 14.17
N ASN A 28 9.99 0.36 13.07
CA ASN A 28 10.64 -0.22 11.92
C ASN A 28 11.30 0.90 11.11
N PRO A 29 12.61 0.81 10.80
CA PRO A 29 13.24 1.77 9.91
C PRO A 29 12.51 1.75 8.57
N VAL A 30 12.09 2.93 8.13
CA VAL A 30 11.42 3.11 6.84
C VAL A 30 12.32 3.94 5.95
N SER A 31 12.78 3.35 4.84
CA SER A 31 13.35 4.11 3.74
C SER A 31 12.23 4.51 2.80
N ALA A 32 12.25 5.76 2.34
CA ALA A 32 11.20 6.32 1.51
C ALA A 32 11.76 7.03 0.28
N LEU A 33 11.22 6.70 -0.90
CA LEU A 33 11.42 7.44 -2.13
C LEU A 33 10.12 8.16 -2.51
N MET A 34 10.23 9.44 -2.84
CA MET A 34 9.08 10.27 -3.21
C MET A 34 9.06 10.54 -4.71
N PHE A 35 7.89 10.40 -5.31
CA PHE A 35 7.61 10.75 -6.69
C PHE A 35 6.69 11.96 -6.71
N VAL A 36 7.25 13.10 -7.12
CA VAL A 36 6.58 14.41 -7.07
C VAL A 36 6.53 14.97 -8.49
N ALA A 37 5.37 15.49 -8.89
CA ALA A 37 5.24 16.14 -10.19
C ALA A 37 6.14 17.40 -10.25
N PRO A 38 6.90 17.63 -11.34
CA PRO A 38 7.83 18.76 -11.44
C PRO A 38 7.13 20.11 -11.55
N LYS A 39 5.84 20.14 -11.90
CA LYS A 39 5.01 21.33 -12.00
C LYS A 39 3.70 21.10 -11.24
N GLU A 40 3.27 22.12 -10.51
CA GLU A 40 2.03 22.12 -9.72
C GLU A 40 1.86 20.86 -8.84
N PRO A 41 2.87 20.47 -8.03
CA PRO A 41 2.85 19.22 -7.26
C PRO A 41 1.63 19.10 -6.34
N ASN A 42 1.08 20.23 -5.91
CA ASN A 42 -0.10 20.30 -5.05
C ASN A 42 -1.42 19.91 -5.76
N ASN A 43 -1.44 19.86 -7.09
CA ASN A 43 -2.63 19.59 -7.92
C ASN A 43 -2.47 18.32 -8.77
N ARG A 44 -1.43 17.53 -8.52
CA ARG A 44 -1.08 16.34 -9.31
C ARG A 44 -0.93 15.13 -8.40
N LEU A 45 -0.85 13.96 -9.03
CA LEU A 45 -0.55 12.72 -8.32
C LEU A 45 0.80 12.84 -7.60
N PHE A 46 0.81 12.32 -6.38
CA PHE A 46 2.00 12.15 -5.57
C PHE A 46 2.10 10.67 -5.19
N SER A 47 3.31 10.10 -5.22
CA SER A 47 3.51 8.71 -4.83
C SER A 47 4.71 8.53 -3.92
N LEU A 48 4.62 7.52 -3.06
CA LEU A 48 5.65 7.09 -2.13
C LEU A 48 5.96 5.62 -2.37
N SER A 49 7.25 5.30 -2.46
CA SER A 49 7.75 3.94 -2.32
C SER A 49 8.44 3.82 -0.97
N LEU A 50 7.98 2.90 -0.14
CA LEU A 50 8.52 2.65 1.20
C LEU A 50 9.07 1.23 1.28
N GLU A 51 10.21 1.07 1.92
CA GLU A 51 10.67 -0.21 2.45
C GLU A 51 10.37 -0.25 3.95
N LEU A 52 9.64 -1.28 4.39
CA LEU A 52 9.34 -1.56 5.78
C LEU A 52 10.10 -2.81 6.20
N LEU A 53 10.66 -2.81 7.41
CA LEU A 53 11.28 -4.00 7.98
C LEU A 53 10.43 -4.52 9.14
N GLU A 54 9.71 -5.62 8.97
CA GLU A 54 8.91 -6.24 10.04
C GLU A 54 9.53 -7.60 10.41
N GLN A 55 9.92 -7.78 11.66
CA GLN A 55 10.50 -9.04 12.15
C GLN A 55 11.71 -9.55 11.31
N ASN A 56 12.55 -8.63 10.84
CA ASN A 56 13.67 -8.87 9.91
C ASN A 56 13.29 -9.29 8.48
N GLU A 57 12.01 -9.19 8.12
CA GLU A 57 11.54 -9.37 6.75
C GLU A 57 11.21 -8.01 6.11
N SER A 58 11.64 -7.81 4.87
CA SER A 58 11.30 -6.62 4.09
C SER A 58 9.89 -6.74 3.53
N ALA A 59 9.09 -5.69 3.69
CA ALA A 59 7.88 -5.46 2.92
C ALA A 59 8.03 -4.16 2.13
N TYR A 60 7.45 -4.14 0.93
CA TYR A 60 7.44 -2.96 0.06
C TYR A 60 6.05 -2.34 0.06
N VAL A 61 5.97 -1.02 0.24
CA VAL A 61 4.71 -0.27 0.10
C VAL A 61 4.83 0.71 -1.06
N SER A 62 3.89 0.64 -1.99
CA SER A 62 3.67 1.70 -2.98
C SER A 62 2.37 2.41 -2.66
N ALA A 63 2.44 3.68 -2.25
CA ALA A 63 1.28 4.50 -2.00
C ALA A 63 1.15 5.61 -3.05
N THR A 64 -0.08 5.89 -3.49
CA THR A 64 -0.41 6.98 -4.43
C THR A 64 -1.50 7.83 -3.83
N TYR A 65 -1.39 9.15 -3.98
CA TYR A 65 -2.29 10.14 -3.45
C TYR A 65 -2.75 11.05 -4.59
N ALA A 66 -4.05 11.25 -4.69
CA ALA A 66 -4.69 12.11 -5.68
C ALA A 66 -5.45 13.24 -4.99
N PRO A 67 -5.15 14.52 -5.27
CA PRO A 67 -5.91 15.62 -4.72
C PRO A 67 -7.36 15.58 -5.21
N ALA A 68 -8.32 15.68 -4.29
CA ALA A 68 -9.71 15.80 -4.65
C ALA A 68 -9.97 17.13 -5.36
N THR A 69 -10.93 17.13 -6.29
CA THR A 69 -11.40 18.32 -6.98
C THR A 69 -12.32 19.19 -6.11
N THR A 70 -12.90 18.61 -5.06
CA THR A 70 -13.85 19.26 -4.16
C THR A 70 -13.36 19.12 -2.71
N GLY A 71 -12.98 20.24 -2.08
CA GLY A 71 -12.53 20.28 -0.70
C GLY A 71 -11.06 20.67 -0.54
N LYS A 72 -10.77 21.48 0.47
CA LYS A 72 -9.39 21.68 0.97
C LYS A 72 -9.09 20.47 1.84
N ASP A 73 -8.00 19.77 1.57
CA ASP A 73 -7.44 18.68 2.38
C ASP A 73 -8.06 17.28 2.22
N ASP A 74 -8.86 17.07 1.18
CA ASP A 74 -9.33 15.73 0.82
C ASP A 74 -8.48 15.13 -0.31
N CYS A 75 -7.90 13.96 -0.06
CA CYS A 75 -7.19 13.19 -1.06
C CYS A 75 -7.60 11.74 -0.97
N SER A 76 -8.04 11.21 -2.11
CA SER A 76 -8.10 9.77 -2.28
C SER A 76 -6.69 9.22 -2.33
N ALA A 77 -6.52 8.02 -1.80
CA ALA A 77 -5.27 7.31 -1.80
C ALA A 77 -5.47 5.86 -2.20
N SER A 78 -4.45 5.28 -2.81
CA SER A 78 -4.32 3.84 -2.94
C SER A 78 -2.97 3.41 -2.38
N TYR A 79 -2.90 2.21 -1.83
CA TYR A 79 -1.62 1.61 -1.53
C TYR A 79 -1.62 0.12 -1.84
N ASP A 80 -0.45 -0.36 -2.22
CA ASP A 80 -0.13 -1.77 -2.39
C ASP A 80 0.96 -2.11 -1.36
N LEU A 81 0.66 -3.00 -0.41
CA LEU A 81 1.62 -3.61 0.51
C LEU A 81 2.01 -4.98 -0.03
N VAL A 82 3.26 -5.10 -0.47
CA VAL A 82 3.85 -6.29 -1.07
C VAL A 82 4.76 -6.96 -0.05
N LYS A 83 4.51 -8.23 0.22
CA LYS A 83 5.31 -9.04 1.15
C LYS A 83 5.55 -10.43 0.58
N TYR A 84 6.77 -10.93 0.74
CA TYR A 84 7.10 -12.33 0.50
C TYR A 84 6.84 -13.16 1.75
N TRP A 85 6.40 -14.40 1.55
CA TRP A 85 6.19 -15.40 2.58
C TRP A 85 6.88 -16.70 2.16
N PRO A 86 7.58 -17.39 3.09
CA PRO A 86 8.13 -18.70 2.82
C PRO A 86 7.04 -19.79 2.69
N ASP A 87 5.86 -19.56 3.28
CA ASP A 87 4.70 -20.45 3.16
C ASP A 87 4.07 -20.43 1.75
N SER A 88 3.35 -21.50 1.42
CA SER A 88 2.56 -21.57 0.19
C SER A 88 1.44 -20.53 0.19
N CYS A 89 0.96 -20.11 -0.99
CA CYS A 89 -0.14 -19.14 -1.06
C CYS A 89 -1.44 -19.62 -0.40
N GLN A 90 -1.67 -20.93 -0.34
CA GLN A 90 -2.82 -21.48 0.37
C GLN A 90 -2.70 -21.33 1.89
N GLU A 91 -1.50 -21.54 2.43
CA GLU A 91 -1.21 -21.29 3.84
C GLU A 91 -1.26 -19.80 4.17
N VAL A 92 -0.70 -18.93 3.32
CA VAL A 92 -0.80 -17.48 3.52
C VAL A 92 -2.25 -17.03 3.54
N ALA A 93 -3.10 -17.53 2.64
CA ALA A 93 -4.52 -17.21 2.62
C ALA A 93 -5.23 -17.58 3.93
N THR A 94 -4.90 -18.74 4.51
CA THR A 94 -5.62 -19.30 5.67
C THR A 94 -5.03 -18.87 7.01
N LYS A 95 -3.71 -18.69 7.11
CA LYS A 95 -3.01 -18.31 8.34
C LYS A 95 -2.90 -16.79 8.51
N VAL A 96 -2.59 -16.06 7.43
CA VAL A 96 -2.29 -14.62 7.48
C VAL A 96 -3.52 -13.77 7.16
N TYR A 97 -4.35 -14.20 6.21
CA TYR A 97 -5.53 -13.45 5.75
C TYR A 97 -6.88 -14.17 5.94
N PRO A 98 -7.13 -14.89 7.05
CA PRO A 98 -8.36 -15.67 7.22
C PRO A 98 -9.63 -14.81 7.11
N GLN A 99 -9.56 -13.53 7.48
CA GLN A 99 -10.66 -12.58 7.48
C GLN A 99 -11.10 -12.13 6.08
N PHE A 100 -10.27 -12.32 5.05
CA PHE A 100 -10.58 -11.89 3.68
C PHE A 100 -11.45 -12.90 2.91
N GLY A 101 -11.70 -14.09 3.48
CA GLY A 101 -12.63 -15.07 2.95
C GLY A 101 -12.13 -15.79 1.69
N GLU A 102 -13.07 -16.35 0.92
CA GLU A 102 -12.77 -17.27 -0.17
C GLU A 102 -11.98 -16.63 -1.33
N ALA A 103 -11.09 -17.44 -1.89
CA ALA A 103 -10.27 -17.08 -3.03
C ALA A 103 -11.06 -17.21 -4.33
N SER A 104 -11.08 -16.14 -5.12
CA SER A 104 -11.31 -16.23 -6.57
C SER A 104 -9.95 -16.21 -7.29
N VAL A 105 -9.95 -16.36 -8.61
CA VAL A 105 -8.73 -16.27 -9.42
C VAL A 105 -8.87 -15.10 -10.39
N LEU A 106 -7.88 -14.22 -10.45
CA LEU A 106 -7.91 -13.07 -11.36
C LEU A 106 -7.86 -13.51 -12.83
N ASN A 107 -7.04 -14.50 -13.14
CA ASN A 107 -6.99 -15.16 -14.45
C ASN A 107 -6.59 -16.63 -14.31
N ARG A 108 -5.31 -16.91 -14.02
CA ARG A 108 -4.79 -18.28 -13.87
C ARG A 108 -3.97 -18.52 -12.61
N GLN A 109 -3.05 -17.61 -12.30
CA GLN A 109 -2.00 -17.86 -11.28
C GLN A 109 -2.06 -16.88 -10.10
N VAL A 110 -3.03 -15.97 -10.10
CA VAL A 110 -3.19 -14.96 -9.05
C VAL A 110 -4.49 -15.22 -8.33
N SER A 111 -4.41 -15.69 -7.09
CA SER A 111 -5.57 -15.83 -6.22
C SER A 111 -5.95 -14.47 -5.65
N VAL A 112 -7.24 -14.19 -5.51
CA VAL A 112 -7.78 -12.94 -5.00
C VAL A 112 -8.68 -13.21 -3.82
N LEU A 113 -8.31 -12.70 -2.65
CA LEU A 113 -9.12 -12.71 -1.43
C LEU A 113 -9.76 -11.34 -1.21
N GLY A 114 -10.88 -11.32 -0.49
CA GLY A 114 -11.57 -10.11 -0.06
C GLY A 114 -12.90 -9.91 -0.78
N LYS A 115 -13.93 -9.59 -0.01
CA LYS A 115 -15.29 -9.31 -0.51
C LYS A 115 -15.51 -7.82 -0.76
N GLU A 116 -14.94 -6.97 0.10
CA GLU A 116 -15.08 -5.52 0.01
C GLU A 116 -14.52 -4.95 -1.30
N PRO A 117 -15.16 -3.94 -1.89
CA PRO A 117 -14.75 -3.39 -3.19
C PRO A 117 -13.45 -2.60 -3.13
N ASN A 118 -13.10 -2.04 -1.96
CA ASN A 118 -11.99 -1.14 -1.79
C ASN A 118 -10.73 -1.80 -1.20
N VAL A 119 -10.78 -3.09 -0.84
CA VAL A 119 -9.61 -3.83 -0.36
C VAL A 119 -9.60 -5.27 -0.89
N LYS A 120 -8.47 -5.68 -1.46
CA LYS A 120 -8.23 -7.04 -1.97
C LYS A 120 -6.83 -7.52 -1.58
N ILE A 121 -6.70 -8.83 -1.38
CA ILE A 121 -5.40 -9.49 -1.25
C ILE A 121 -5.16 -10.31 -2.51
N PHE A 122 -4.09 -10.02 -3.23
CA PHE A 122 -3.63 -10.84 -4.34
C PHE A 122 -2.51 -11.74 -3.86
N LEU A 123 -2.58 -13.03 -4.19
CA LEU A 123 -1.56 -14.01 -3.82
C LEU A 123 -0.99 -14.62 -5.10
N MET A 124 0.34 -14.60 -5.22
CA MET A 124 1.09 -15.07 -6.38
C MET A 124 2.17 -16.04 -5.94
N VAL A 125 2.25 -17.19 -6.60
CA VAL A 125 3.30 -18.19 -6.32
C VAL A 125 4.67 -17.61 -6.70
N ALA A 126 5.65 -17.77 -5.81
CA ALA A 126 7.03 -17.34 -6.00
C ALA A 126 7.99 -18.45 -5.56
N GLY A 127 8.30 -19.38 -6.48
CA GLY A 127 9.04 -20.60 -6.15
C GLY A 127 8.20 -21.48 -5.22
N GLU A 128 8.76 -21.82 -4.06
CA GLU A 128 8.05 -22.56 -3.00
C GLU A 128 7.22 -21.63 -2.09
N GLY A 129 7.48 -20.32 -2.14
CA GLY A 129 6.81 -19.32 -1.32
C GLY A 129 5.67 -18.59 -2.03
N CYS A 130 5.20 -17.53 -1.39
CA CYS A 130 4.11 -16.70 -1.87
C CYS A 130 4.43 -15.22 -1.77
N VAL A 131 4.07 -14.45 -2.79
CA VAL A 131 3.99 -12.99 -2.72
C VAL A 131 2.54 -12.61 -2.46
N SER A 132 2.30 -11.88 -1.37
CA SER A 132 1.04 -11.21 -1.11
C SER A 132 1.10 -9.75 -1.53
N ILE A 133 0.05 -9.26 -2.16
CA ILE A 133 -0.16 -7.85 -2.46
C ILE A 133 -1.50 -7.46 -1.83
N LYS A 134 -1.46 -6.77 -0.68
CA LYS A 134 -2.65 -6.13 -0.13
C LYS A 134 -2.83 -4.79 -0.83
N LYS A 135 -3.90 -4.68 -1.63
CA LYS A 135 -4.30 -3.43 -2.28
C LYS A 135 -5.48 -2.84 -1.55
N GLU A 136 -5.39 -1.56 -1.20
CA GLU A 136 -6.50 -0.83 -0.58
C GLU A 136 -6.63 0.56 -1.21
N ILE A 137 -7.88 0.98 -1.41
CA ILE A 137 -8.25 2.32 -1.88
C ILE A 137 -9.04 3.00 -0.76
N VAL A 138 -8.65 4.23 -0.44
CA VAL A 138 -9.26 5.08 0.57
C VAL A 138 -9.71 6.36 -0.12
N PHE A 139 -10.93 6.79 0.17
CA PHE A 139 -11.49 8.04 -0.35
C PHE A 139 -11.37 9.12 0.71
#